data_AF-A0A916NCT8-F1
#
_entry.id   AF-A0A916NCT8-F1
#
_cell.length_a   1.000
_cell.length_b   1.000
_cell.length_c   1.000
_cell.angle_alpha   90.00
_cell.angle_beta   90.00
_cell.angle_gamma   90.00
#
_symmetry.space_group_name_H-M   'P 1'
#
loop_
_entity.id
_entity.type
_entity.pdbx_description
1 polymer ?
#
loop_
_entity_poly.entity_id
_entity_poly.type
_entity_poly.pdbx_seq_one_letter_code
_entity_poly.pdbx_strand_id
1 'polypeptide(L)'
;MFGATARAQVNQRLVKTIDSLYQEDQAVEQKLMAMSERNAPKDSLELQDSLKKQTYVHGLKVAKAIYDRYGYPRANLVGADAVYHFFVLIQHADSDRSSR
;
A
#
# COMPACT_ATOMS: atom_id res chain seq x y z
N MET A 1 14.91 23.21 34.64
CA MET A 1 13.59 22.63 34.30
C MET A 1 13.73 21.92 32.96
N PHE A 2 13.69 20.58 32.95
CA PHE A 2 13.68 19.82 31.70
C PHE A 2 12.21 19.56 31.32
N GLY A 3 11.72 20.27 30.31
CA GLY A 3 10.39 20.07 29.77
C GLY A 3 10.31 18.70 29.09
N ALA A 4 9.40 17.85 29.57
CA ALA A 4 9.08 16.61 28.91
C ALA A 4 8.52 16.93 27.51
N THR A 5 9.30 16.69 26.46
CA THR A 5 8.78 16.64 25.09
C THR A 5 7.80 15.48 25.04
N ALA A 6 6.50 15.79 24.98
CA ALA A 6 5.47 14.81 24.66
C ALA A 6 5.85 14.17 23.31
N ARG A 7 6.34 12.94 23.33
CA ARG A 7 6.49 12.14 22.10
C ARG A 7 5.08 12.01 21.54
N ALA A 8 4.84 12.57 20.35
CA ALA A 8 3.57 12.41 19.65
C ALA A 8 3.24 10.91 19.60
N GLN A 9 2.11 10.53 20.17
CA GLN A 9 1.70 9.14 20.19
C GLN A 9 1.33 8.74 18.75
N VAL A 10 2.08 7.79 18.19
CA VAL A 10 1.85 7.24 16.86
C VAL A 10 0.41 6.75 16.76
N ASN A 11 -0.26 7.08 15.66
CA ASN A 11 -1.62 6.63 15.37
C ASN A 11 -1.60 5.15 14.95
N GLN A 12 -1.58 4.26 15.93
CA GLN A 12 -1.49 2.81 15.74
C GLN A 12 -2.61 2.23 14.88
N ARG A 13 -3.80 2.86 14.89
CA ARG A 13 -4.90 2.43 14.02
C ARG A 13 -4.58 2.71 12.55
N LEU A 14 -4.10 3.91 12.26
CA LEU A 14 -3.70 4.29 10.91
C LEU A 14 -2.52 3.45 10.41
N VAL A 15 -1.54 3.18 11.27
CA VAL A 15 -0.42 2.27 10.97
C VAL A 15 -0.93 0.91 10.54
N LYS A 16 -1.78 0.26 11.34
CA LYS A 16 -2.35 -1.05 11.01
C LYS A 16 -3.12 -1.04 9.68
N THR A 17 -3.84 0.03 9.40
CA THR A 17 -4.54 0.17 8.11
C THR A 17 -3.55 0.23 6.95
N ILE A 18 -2.51 1.06 7.05
CA ILE A 18 -1.49 1.19 5.99
C ILE A 18 -0.74 -0.13 5.80
N ASP A 19 -0.34 -0.78 6.88
CA ASP A 19 0.40 -2.04 6.84
C ASP A 19 -0.42 -3.18 6.22
N SER A 20 -1.72 -3.27 6.54
CA SER A 20 -2.61 -4.28 5.94
C SER A 20 -2.72 -4.11 4.43
N LEU A 21 -2.93 -2.88 3.97
CA LEU A 21 -3.02 -2.57 2.54
C LEU A 21 -1.72 -2.93 1.83
N TYR A 22 -0.58 -2.60 2.44
CA TYR A 22 0.73 -2.95 1.89
C TYR A 22 0.95 -4.46 1.82
N GLN A 23 0.56 -5.22 2.86
CA GLN A 23 0.67 -6.68 2.84
C GLN A 23 -0.21 -7.32 1.75
N GLU A 24 -1.43 -6.83 1.57
CA GLU A 24 -2.34 -7.28 0.50
C GLU A 24 -1.77 -6.98 -0.89
N ASP A 25 -1.22 -5.78 -1.08
CA ASP A 25 -0.55 -5.36 -2.30
C ASP A 25 0.67 -6.26 -2.63
N GLN A 26 1.56 -6.46 -1.66
CA GLN A 26 2.76 -7.28 -1.84
C GLN A 26 2.44 -8.76 -2.08
N ALA A 27 1.39 -9.30 -1.45
CA ALA A 27 0.97 -10.68 -1.64
C ALA A 27 0.57 -10.94 -3.10
N VAL A 28 -0.04 -9.96 -3.77
CA VAL A 28 -0.40 -10.09 -5.19
C VAL A 28 0.83 -10.07 -6.09
N GLU A 29 1.79 -9.19 -5.83
CA GLU A 29 3.07 -9.14 -6.56
C GLU A 29 3.84 -10.46 -6.46
N GLN A 30 4.00 -10.98 -5.23
CA GLN A 30 4.67 -12.25 -4.98
C GLN A 30 3.98 -13.41 -5.71
N LYS A 31 2.64 -13.41 -5.75
CA LYS A 31 1.89 -14.44 -6.46
C LYS A 31 2.09 -14.36 -7.97
N LEU A 32 2.12 -13.17 -8.55
CA LEU A 32 2.42 -12.98 -9.98
C LEU A 32 3.82 -13.45 -10.34
N MET A 33 4.83 -13.06 -9.54
CA MET A 33 6.21 -13.50 -9.72
C MET A 33 6.30 -15.04 -9.68
N ALA A 34 5.73 -15.67 -8.66
CA ALA A 34 5.74 -17.13 -8.53
C ALA A 34 5.02 -17.85 -9.68
N MET A 35 3.96 -17.26 -10.24
CA MET A 35 3.27 -17.81 -11.41
C MET A 35 4.11 -17.68 -12.68
N SER A 36 4.80 -16.55 -12.85
CA SER A 36 5.72 -16.31 -13.96
C SER A 36 6.90 -17.29 -13.92
N GLU A 37 7.51 -17.50 -12.75
CA GLU A 37 8.63 -18.43 -12.56
C GLU A 37 8.29 -19.88 -12.91
N ARG A 38 7.02 -20.25 -12.78
CA ARG A 38 6.52 -21.61 -13.03
C ARG A 38 5.98 -21.81 -14.45
N ASN A 39 6.15 -20.83 -15.35
CA ASN A 39 5.57 -20.82 -16.70
C ASN A 39 4.06 -21.10 -16.69
N ALA A 40 3.33 -20.46 -15.76
CA ALA A 40 1.88 -20.65 -15.68
C ALA A 40 1.19 -20.31 -17.01
N PRO A 41 0.07 -20.97 -17.34
CA PRO A 41 -0.71 -20.65 -18.53
C PRO A 41 -1.09 -19.17 -18.59
N LYS A 42 -1.13 -18.61 -19.80
CA LYS A 42 -1.42 -17.19 -20.04
C LYS A 42 -2.73 -16.73 -19.38
N ASP A 43 -3.79 -17.53 -19.46
CA ASP A 43 -5.10 -17.23 -18.86
C ASP A 43 -5.00 -17.08 -17.32
N SER A 44 -4.13 -17.87 -16.69
CA SER A 44 -3.87 -17.77 -15.24
C SER A 44 -3.14 -16.47 -14.89
N LEU A 45 -2.22 -16.01 -15.76
CA LEU A 45 -1.54 -14.72 -15.60
C LEU A 45 -2.50 -13.55 -15.78
N GLU A 46 -3.41 -13.61 -16.77
CA GLU A 46 -4.41 -12.56 -17.02
C GLU A 46 -5.44 -12.45 -15.89
N LEU A 47 -5.90 -13.57 -15.34
CA LEU A 47 -6.76 -13.58 -14.15
C LEU A 47 -6.05 -12.93 -12.95
N GLN A 48 -4.78 -13.24 -12.75
CA GLN A 48 -4.02 -12.71 -11.62
C GLN A 48 -3.69 -11.22 -11.81
N ASP A 49 -3.45 -10.75 -13.04
CA ASP A 49 -3.31 -9.32 -13.35
C ASP A 49 -4.63 -8.57 -13.09
N SER A 50 -5.77 -9.19 -13.41
CA SER A 50 -7.08 -8.63 -13.09
C SER A 50 -7.31 -8.50 -11.58
N LEU A 51 -6.86 -9.47 -10.78
CA LEU A 51 -6.89 -9.41 -9.32
C LEU A 51 -5.97 -8.30 -8.78
N LYS A 52 -4.77 -8.14 -9.36
CA LYS A 52 -3.85 -7.04 -9.04
C LYS A 52 -4.49 -5.68 -9.24
N LYS A 53 -5.12 -5.46 -10.39
CA LYS A 53 -5.86 -4.21 -10.68
C LYS A 53 -6.93 -3.93 -9.64
N GLN A 54 -7.71 -4.94 -9.25
CA GLN A 54 -8.74 -4.78 -8.22
C GLN A 54 -8.15 -4.41 -6.85
N THR A 55 -7.09 -5.10 -6.43
CA THR A 55 -6.36 -4.78 -5.19
C THR A 55 -5.82 -3.35 -5.22
N TYR A 56 -5.27 -2.90 -6.35
CA TYR A 56 -4.73 -1.55 -6.49
C TYR A 56 -5.81 -0.49 -6.46
N VAL A 57 -6.93 -0.71 -7.15
CA VAL A 57 -8.09 0.20 -7.12
C VAL A 57 -8.63 0.31 -5.69
N HIS A 58 -8.72 -0.80 -4.96
CA HIS A 58 -9.13 -0.81 -3.57
C HIS A 58 -8.13 -0.04 -2.69
N GLY A 59 -6.84 -0.37 -2.78
CA GLY A 59 -5.77 0.28 -2.04
C GLY A 59 -5.71 1.77 -2.30
N LEU A 60 -5.85 2.20 -3.55
CA LEU A 60 -5.89 3.61 -3.94
C LEU A 60 -7.10 4.33 -3.35
N LYS A 61 -8.29 3.70 -3.32
CA LYS A 61 -9.48 4.30 -2.70
C LYS A 61 -9.25 4.57 -1.22
N VAL A 62 -8.66 3.62 -0.50
CA VAL A 62 -8.37 3.79 0.93
C VAL A 62 -7.23 4.79 1.14
N ALA A 63 -6.18 4.76 0.31
CA ALA A 63 -5.08 5.71 0.36
C ALA A 63 -5.54 7.15 0.12
N LYS A 64 -6.46 7.37 -0.82
CA LYS A 64 -7.12 8.67 -1.04
C LYS A 64 -7.88 9.13 0.21
N ALA A 65 -8.68 8.24 0.82
CA ALA A 65 -9.40 8.58 2.04
C ALA A 65 -8.47 8.92 3.23
N ILE A 66 -7.30 8.27 3.32
CA ILE A 66 -6.25 8.60 4.29
C ILE A 66 -5.70 9.99 4.00
N TYR A 67 -5.36 10.27 2.74
CA TYR A 67 -4.83 11.57 2.32
C TYR A 67 -5.82 12.70 2.59
N ASP A 68 -7.09 12.52 2.24
CA ASP A 68 -8.13 13.53 2.47
C ASP A 68 -8.30 13.86 3.96
N ARG A 69 -8.09 12.88 4.84
CA ARG A 69 -8.26 13.04 6.29
C ARG A 69 -7.02 13.55 7.02
N TYR A 70 -5.83 13.12 6.60
CA TYR A 70 -4.59 13.34 7.35
C TYR A 70 -3.52 14.09 6.55
N GLY A 71 -3.77 14.39 5.27
CA GLY A 71 -2.72 14.69 4.30
C GLY A 71 -1.82 13.49 4.06
N TYR A 72 -0.66 13.71 3.42
CA TYR A 72 0.35 12.67 3.31
C TYR A 72 0.88 12.29 4.70
N PRO A 73 0.78 11.01 5.13
CA PRO A 73 1.25 10.57 6.44
C PRO A 73 2.73 10.88 6.64
N ARG A 74 3.08 11.43 7.81
CA ARG A 74 4.46 11.74 8.18
C ARG A 74 4.94 10.84 9.31
N ALA A 75 6.26 10.71 9.46
CA ALA A 75 6.85 9.78 10.44
C ALA A 75 6.43 10.08 11.89
N ASN A 76 6.13 11.34 12.23
CA ASN A 76 5.62 11.70 13.56
C ASN A 76 4.17 11.25 13.81
N LEU A 77 3.41 10.89 12.77
CA LEU A 77 2.04 10.40 12.85
C LEU A 77 1.98 8.86 12.81
N VAL A 78 2.78 8.23 11.94
CA VAL A 78 2.67 6.79 11.65
C VAL A 78 3.99 6.01 11.77
N GLY A 79 5.12 6.66 12.06
CA GLY A 79 6.44 6.03 12.01
C GLY A 79 7.00 5.95 10.58
N ALA A 80 8.29 5.63 10.45
CA ALA A 80 8.98 5.64 9.15
C ALA A 80 8.49 4.52 8.22
N ASP A 81 8.28 3.31 8.75
CA ASP A 81 7.91 2.14 7.96
C ASP A 81 6.54 2.33 7.30
N ALA A 82 5.54 2.79 8.06
CA ALA A 82 4.22 3.08 7.50
C ALA A 82 4.24 4.23 6.47
N VAL A 83 5.16 5.20 6.59
CA VAL A 83 5.34 6.21 5.53
C VAL A 83 5.83 5.57 4.25
N TYR A 84 6.80 4.65 4.35
CA TYR A 84 7.32 3.91 3.21
C TYR A 84 6.25 3.01 2.58
N HIS A 85 5.49 2.27 3.39
CA HIS A 85 4.37 1.46 2.91
C HIS A 85 3.33 2.30 2.15
N PHE A 86 2.97 3.47 2.69
CA PHE A 86 2.03 4.38 2.04
C PHE A 86 2.56 4.91 0.69
N PHE A 87 3.86 5.18 0.60
CA PHE A 87 4.51 5.56 -0.65
C PHE A 87 4.39 4.46 -1.72
N VAL A 88 4.68 3.21 -1.36
CA VAL A 88 4.59 2.07 -2.28
C VAL A 88 3.17 1.89 -2.81
N LEU A 89 2.16 1.99 -1.94
CA LEU A 89 0.75 1.91 -2.35
C LEU A 89 0.38 2.96 -3.40
N ILE A 90 0.90 4.18 -3.28
CA ILE A 90 0.68 5.24 -4.27
C ILE A 90 1.40 4.90 -5.58
N GLN A 91 2.67 4.47 -5.52
CA GLN A 91 3.44 4.12 -6.72
C GLN A 91 2.78 2.99 -7.52
N HIS A 92 2.36 1.92 -6.86
CA HIS A 92 1.72 0.78 -7.52
C HIS A 92 0.39 1.17 -8.18
N ALA A 93 -0.38 2.05 -7.53
CA ALA A 93 -1.60 2.57 -8.10
C ALA A 93 -1.39 3.49 -9.33
N ASP A 94 -0.31 4.27 -9.38
CA ASP A 94 0.04 5.11 -10.54
C ASP A 94 0.72 4.31 -11.68
N SER A 95 1.31 3.16 -11.34
CA SER A 95 1.97 2.27 -12.30
C SER A 95 0.99 1.53 -13.22
N ASP A 96 -0.32 1.55 -12.93
CA ASP A 96 -1.37 1.09 -13.85
C ASP A 96 -1.58 2.09 -15.00
N ARG A 97 -0.56 2.21 -15.85
CA ARG A 97 -0.59 3.04 -17.08
C ARG A 97 -1.39 2.41 -18.22
N SER A 98 -2.25 1.41 -17.96
CA SER A 98 -3.05 0.75 -19.00
C SER A 98 -4.31 1.51 -19.44
N SER A 99 -4.45 2.80 -19.08
CA SER A 99 -5.60 3.64 -19.44
C SER A 99 -5.27 5.04 -20.00
N ARG A 100 -4.09 5.23 -20.61
CA ARG A 100 -3.84 6.39 -21.49
C ARG A 100 -3.83 5.98 -22.95
#